data_AF-V5TIX8-F1
#
_entry.id   AF-V5TIX8-F1
#
_cell.length_a   1.000
_cell.length_b   1.000
_cell.length_c   1.000
_cell.angle_alpha   90.00
_cell.angle_beta   90.00
_cell.angle_gamma   90.00
#
_symmetry.space_group_name_H-M   'P 1'
#
loop_
_entity.id
_entity.type
_entity.pdbx_description
1 polymer ?
#
loop_
_entity_poly.entity_id
_entity_poly.type
_entity_poly.pdbx_seq_one_letter_code
_entity_poly.pdbx_strand_id
1 'polypeptide(L)'
;MRLAIDSGKLLYALGILFAAAALLYFVRDVVFDLSITVKAALLLLGFVALFVAGVALERDVLDVVAFALSGVTYVVFAGYVVVRYSPGETGTFLLLAASAGLFVGLGYALRAGIPTPSRRTATVALGGLLVVSGVLVGADALSGGVTYDVQTNESVTVSVPEPETPDRYPYIEAEIGAVTASNPSPFLRALDLPSLSGCLVGPTDHPQDSVYVDTDIQWDEDTIGASTTKSYAVTAELPIDPNRTEPKTYAIERDIDCSAERPEPTIAIQVGESDRLD
;
A
#
# COMPACT_ATOMS: atom_id res chain seq x y z
N MET A 1 40.44 -24.86 0.11
CA MET A 1 39.52 -24.86 -1.05
C MET A 1 39.63 -23.51 -1.74
N ARG A 2 40.12 -23.46 -3.00
CA ARG A 2 40.08 -22.24 -3.81
C ARG A 2 38.73 -22.22 -4.53
N LEU A 3 37.86 -21.27 -4.19
CA LEU A 3 36.68 -20.97 -4.99
C LEU A 3 37.17 -20.48 -6.34
N ALA A 4 37.23 -21.37 -7.34
CA ALA A 4 37.42 -21.00 -8.72
C ALA A 4 36.11 -20.36 -9.22
N ILE A 5 35.91 -19.10 -8.85
CA ILE A 5 34.81 -18.28 -9.38
C ILE A 5 35.16 -18.02 -10.84
N ASP A 6 34.54 -18.80 -11.73
CA ASP A 6 34.51 -18.52 -13.15
C ASP A 6 33.83 -17.16 -13.35
N SER A 7 34.47 -16.25 -14.08
CA SER A 7 33.94 -14.92 -14.41
C SER A 7 32.53 -14.98 -14.99
N GLY A 8 32.20 -16.06 -15.73
CA GLY A 8 30.84 -16.27 -16.23
C GLY A 8 29.81 -16.48 -15.12
N LYS A 9 30.13 -17.31 -14.12
CA LYS A 9 29.24 -17.58 -12.97
C LYS A 9 29.02 -16.34 -12.11
N LEU A 10 30.03 -15.48 -11.99
CA LEU A 10 29.91 -14.22 -11.27
C LEU A 10 28.93 -13.26 -11.97
N LEU A 11 28.98 -13.16 -13.29
CA LEU A 11 28.04 -12.33 -14.06
C LEU A 11 26.60 -12.84 -13.95
N TYR A 12 26.38 -14.16 -13.97
CA TYR A 12 25.04 -14.74 -13.76
C TYR A 12 24.51 -14.47 -12.36
N ALA A 13 25.35 -14.64 -11.32
CA ALA A 13 24.97 -14.33 -9.94
C ALA A 13 24.60 -12.85 -9.76
N LEU A 14 25.38 -11.95 -10.36
CA LEU A 14 25.11 -10.51 -10.32
C LEU A 14 23.82 -10.16 -11.07
N GLY A 15 23.55 -10.80 -12.21
CA GLY A 15 22.30 -10.66 -12.94
C GLY A 15 21.07 -11.08 -12.12
N ILE A 16 21.16 -12.21 -11.42
CA ILE A 16 20.10 -12.67 -10.50
C ILE A 16 19.89 -11.67 -9.36
N LEU A 17 20.98 -11.14 -8.78
CA LEU A 17 20.90 -10.14 -7.72
C LEU A 17 20.20 -8.85 -8.19
N PHE A 18 20.58 -8.33 -9.36
CA PHE A 18 19.93 -7.14 -9.91
C PHE A 18 18.46 -7.39 -10.27
N ALA A 19 18.13 -8.58 -10.77
CA ALA A 19 16.74 -8.95 -11.01
C ALA A 19 15.94 -9.02 -9.71
N ALA A 20 16.52 -9.59 -8.63
CA ALA A 20 15.90 -9.60 -7.32
C ALA A 20 15.65 -8.18 -6.79
N ALA A 21 16.65 -7.30 -6.90
CA ALA A 21 16.52 -5.90 -6.52
C ALA A 21 15.45 -5.17 -7.35
N ALA A 22 15.38 -5.42 -8.66
CA ALA A 22 14.36 -4.84 -9.52
C ALA A 22 12.94 -5.33 -9.16
N LEU A 23 12.79 -6.60 -8.79
CA LEU A 23 11.51 -7.15 -8.31
C LEU A 23 11.10 -6.52 -6.97
N LEU A 24 12.04 -6.36 -6.04
CA LEU A 24 11.79 -5.67 -4.77
C LEU A 24 11.43 -4.19 -4.98
N TYR A 25 12.05 -3.54 -5.96
CA TYR A 25 11.72 -2.17 -6.32
C TYR A 25 10.34 -2.08 -6.98
N PHE A 26 9.99 -3.03 -7.85
CA PHE A 26 8.68 -3.12 -8.51
C PHE A 26 7.52 -3.23 -7.52
N VAL A 27 7.69 -3.98 -6.42
CA VAL A 27 6.64 -4.14 -5.40
C VAL A 27 6.50 -2.95 -4.45
N ARG A 28 7.43 -1.99 -4.50
CA ARG A 28 7.49 -0.86 -3.57
C ARG A 28 6.65 0.34 -4.00
N ASP A 29 5.70 0.15 -4.92
CA ASP A 29 4.81 1.18 -5.47
C ASP A 29 5.44 2.39 -6.20
N VAL A 30 6.77 2.55 -6.17
CA VAL A 30 7.49 3.73 -6.74
C VAL A 30 7.34 3.96 -8.25
N VAL A 31 7.18 2.91 -9.07
CA VAL A 31 7.30 3.04 -10.54
C VAL A 31 5.96 3.01 -11.26
N PHE A 32 5.01 2.25 -10.72
CA PHE A 32 3.72 2.04 -11.36
C PHE A 32 2.64 1.95 -10.29
N ASP A 33 1.65 2.83 -10.39
CA ASP A 33 0.43 2.82 -9.55
C ASP A 33 -0.53 1.69 -10.00
N LEU A 34 0.00 0.47 -10.06
CA LEU A 34 -0.79 -0.73 -10.32
C LEU A 34 -1.41 -1.21 -9.01
N SER A 35 -2.61 -1.78 -9.09
CA SER A 35 -3.23 -2.40 -7.93
C SER A 35 -2.38 -3.53 -7.35
N ILE A 36 -2.58 -3.78 -6.05
CA ILE A 36 -1.92 -4.84 -5.32
C ILE A 36 -2.20 -6.20 -5.99
N THR A 37 -3.45 -6.42 -6.42
CA THR A 37 -3.83 -7.65 -7.12
C THR A 37 -3.07 -7.83 -8.44
N VAL A 38 -2.92 -6.78 -9.23
CA VAL A 38 -2.26 -6.88 -10.52
C VAL A 38 -0.75 -7.09 -10.35
N LYS A 39 -0.11 -6.44 -9.37
CA LYS A 39 1.31 -6.71 -9.04
C LYS A 39 1.53 -8.15 -8.62
N ALA A 40 0.69 -8.68 -7.72
CA ALA A 40 0.76 -10.07 -7.30
C ALA A 40 0.58 -11.03 -8.49
N ALA A 41 -0.41 -10.78 -9.35
CA ALA A 41 -0.64 -11.58 -10.56
C ALA A 41 0.56 -11.53 -11.53
N LEU A 42 1.15 -10.36 -11.78
CA LEU A 42 2.31 -10.21 -12.65
C LEU A 42 3.54 -10.95 -12.12
N LEU A 43 3.77 -10.95 -10.80
CA LEU A 43 4.84 -11.74 -10.19
C LEU A 43 4.60 -13.24 -10.37
N LEU A 44 3.36 -13.71 -10.16
CA LEU A 44 3.02 -15.12 -10.39
C LEU A 44 3.17 -15.52 -11.86
N LEU A 45 2.68 -14.69 -12.79
CA LEU A 45 2.84 -14.91 -14.23
C LEU A 45 4.32 -14.86 -14.64
N GLY A 46 5.11 -13.98 -14.04
CA GLY A 46 6.56 -13.91 -14.20
C GLY A 46 7.26 -15.18 -13.72
N PHE A 47 6.90 -15.71 -12.56
CA PHE A 47 7.37 -16.99 -12.06
C PHE A 47 7.10 -18.12 -13.07
N VAL A 48 5.86 -18.21 -13.57
CA VAL A 48 5.46 -19.23 -14.55
C VAL A 48 6.21 -19.05 -15.87
N ALA A 49 6.33 -17.82 -16.38
CA ALA A 49 7.04 -17.53 -17.62
C ALA A 49 8.52 -17.93 -17.53
N LEU A 50 9.19 -17.57 -16.44
CA LEU A 50 10.59 -17.92 -16.19
C LEU A 50 10.77 -19.43 -15.99
N PHE A 51 9.82 -20.10 -15.33
CA PHE A 51 9.83 -21.55 -15.20
C PHE A 51 9.70 -22.24 -16.56
N VAL A 52 8.71 -21.84 -17.36
CA VAL A 52 8.50 -22.37 -18.72
C VAL A 52 9.71 -22.10 -19.61
N ALA A 53 10.32 -20.93 -19.51
CA ALA A 53 11.55 -20.61 -20.21
C ALA A 53 12.71 -21.51 -19.77
N GLY A 54 12.89 -21.75 -18.46
CA GLY A 54 13.91 -22.63 -17.92
C GLY A 54 13.76 -24.07 -18.42
N VAL A 55 12.53 -24.59 -18.49
CA VAL A 55 12.26 -25.92 -19.04
C VAL A 55 12.49 -26.00 -20.55
N ALA A 56 12.21 -24.93 -21.29
CA ALA A 56 12.33 -24.90 -22.75
C ALA A 56 13.76 -24.63 -23.25
N LEU A 57 14.61 -24.02 -22.42
CA LEU A 57 16.00 -23.70 -22.73
C LEU A 57 16.88 -24.94 -22.48
N GLU A 58 17.15 -25.72 -23.52
CA GLU A 58 18.06 -26.88 -23.48
C GLU A 58 19.55 -26.47 -23.40
N ARG A 59 19.91 -25.45 -22.60
CA ARG A 59 21.26 -24.90 -22.48
C ARG A 59 21.70 -24.84 -21.02
N ASP A 60 22.68 -25.67 -20.67
CA ASP A 60 23.23 -25.98 -19.32
C ASP A 60 23.47 -24.84 -18.30
N VAL A 61 23.48 -23.57 -18.72
CA VAL A 61 23.70 -22.43 -17.80
C VAL A 61 22.52 -21.45 -17.82
N LEU A 62 21.80 -21.35 -18.94
CA LEU A 62 20.66 -20.44 -19.08
C LEU A 62 19.41 -20.99 -18.39
N ASP A 63 19.27 -22.31 -18.36
CA ASP A 63 18.23 -23.01 -17.61
C ASP A 63 18.36 -22.76 -16.10
N VAL A 64 19.57 -22.88 -15.54
CA VAL A 64 19.86 -22.62 -14.12
C VAL A 64 19.49 -21.19 -13.75
N VAL A 65 19.84 -20.22 -14.59
CA VAL A 65 19.50 -18.81 -14.36
C VAL A 65 17.99 -18.60 -14.43
N ALA A 66 17.30 -19.16 -15.41
CA ALA A 66 15.85 -19.04 -15.55
C ALA A 66 15.12 -19.66 -14.34
N PHE A 67 15.55 -20.83 -13.86
CA PHE A 67 15.00 -21.44 -12.65
C PHE A 67 15.30 -20.63 -11.39
N ALA A 68 16.51 -20.07 -11.27
CA ALA A 68 16.85 -19.21 -10.14
C ALA A 68 15.98 -17.94 -10.12
N LEU A 69 15.82 -17.28 -11.27
CA LEU A 69 14.96 -16.10 -11.40
C LEU A 69 13.49 -16.45 -11.14
N SER A 70 13.03 -17.60 -11.63
CA SER A 70 11.68 -18.11 -11.35
C SER A 70 11.49 -18.25 -9.83
N GLY A 71 12.40 -18.94 -9.14
CA GLY A 71 12.36 -19.11 -7.68
C GLY A 71 12.37 -17.78 -6.93
N VAL A 72 13.26 -16.86 -7.28
CA VAL A 72 13.31 -15.51 -6.70
C VAL A 72 11.99 -14.77 -6.91
N THR A 73 11.43 -14.81 -8.12
CA THR A 73 10.15 -14.17 -8.45
C THR A 73 9.02 -14.75 -7.61
N TYR A 74 9.00 -16.07 -7.40
CA TYR A 74 8.01 -16.71 -6.54
C TYR A 74 8.14 -16.31 -5.07
N VAL A 75 9.36 -16.21 -4.56
CA VAL A 75 9.60 -15.76 -3.18
C VAL A 75 9.12 -14.32 -3.00
N VAL A 76 9.41 -13.43 -3.95
CA VAL A 76 8.90 -12.06 -3.94
C VAL A 76 7.38 -12.05 -4.02
N PHE A 77 6.77 -12.85 -4.91
CA PHE A 77 5.31 -13.02 -4.97
C PHE A 77 4.71 -13.44 -3.63
N ALA A 78 5.23 -14.50 -3.02
CA ALA A 78 4.69 -15.03 -1.77
C ALA A 78 4.85 -14.02 -0.62
N GLY A 79 6.02 -13.40 -0.52
CA GLY A 79 6.26 -12.33 0.46
C GLY A 79 5.33 -11.14 0.25
N TYR A 80 5.15 -10.71 -1.00
CA TYR A 80 4.25 -9.62 -1.36
C TYR A 80 2.79 -9.93 -0.98
N VAL A 81 2.32 -11.16 -1.25
CA VAL A 81 0.97 -11.59 -0.87
C VAL A 81 0.81 -11.58 0.65
N VAL A 82 1.79 -12.12 1.41
CA VAL A 82 1.72 -12.14 2.88
C VAL A 82 1.64 -10.73 3.45
N VAL A 83 2.48 -9.82 2.94
CA VAL A 83 2.56 -8.43 3.44
C VAL A 83 1.32 -7.62 3.06
N ARG A 84 0.82 -7.75 1.83
CA ARG A 84 -0.25 -6.86 1.31
C ARG A 84 -1.67 -7.40 1.46
N TYR A 85 -1.86 -8.71 1.59
CA TYR A 85 -3.18 -9.31 1.82
C TYR A 85 -3.41 -9.73 3.27
N SER A 86 -2.36 -9.73 4.11
CA SER A 86 -2.41 -10.10 5.53
C SER A 86 -3.33 -11.31 5.81
N PRO A 87 -3.09 -12.48 5.19
CA PRO A 87 -4.04 -13.62 5.20
C PRO A 87 -4.18 -14.32 6.56
N GLY A 88 -3.62 -13.75 7.64
CA GLY A 88 -3.53 -14.33 8.96
C GLY A 88 -2.54 -15.50 9.06
N GLU A 89 -2.40 -16.06 10.26
CA GLU A 89 -1.48 -17.17 10.54
C GLU A 89 -1.82 -18.43 9.74
N THR A 90 -3.10 -18.82 9.73
CA THR A 90 -3.59 -19.99 8.98
C THR A 90 -3.39 -19.82 7.48
N GLY A 91 -3.71 -18.65 6.92
CA GLY A 91 -3.52 -18.40 5.50
C GLY A 91 -2.05 -18.40 5.09
N THR A 92 -1.18 -17.82 5.92
CA THR A 92 0.27 -17.84 5.72
C THR A 92 0.81 -19.27 5.78
N PHE A 93 0.39 -20.07 6.77
CA PHE A 93 0.76 -21.49 6.86
C PHE A 93 0.34 -22.27 5.61
N LEU A 94 -0.91 -22.10 5.16
CA LEU A 94 -1.42 -22.78 3.97
C LEU A 94 -0.66 -22.35 2.70
N LEU A 95 -0.34 -21.07 2.55
CA LEU A 95 0.47 -20.56 1.44
C LEU A 95 1.85 -21.23 1.42
N LEU A 96 2.53 -21.30 2.58
CA LEU A 96 3.85 -21.94 2.69
C LEU A 96 3.78 -23.46 2.44
N ALA A 97 2.75 -24.14 2.97
CA ALA A 97 2.54 -25.57 2.73
C ALA A 97 2.27 -25.86 1.26
N ALA A 98 1.41 -25.06 0.61
CA ALA A 98 1.15 -25.16 -0.83
C ALA A 98 2.41 -24.85 -1.66
N SER A 99 3.21 -23.86 -1.25
CA SER A 99 4.49 -23.53 -1.87
C SER A 99 5.46 -24.72 -1.81
N ALA A 100 5.59 -25.35 -0.64
CA ALA A 100 6.44 -26.53 -0.48
C ALA A 100 5.96 -27.69 -1.37
N GLY A 101 4.66 -27.96 -1.39
CA GLY A 101 4.05 -28.96 -2.28
C GLY A 101 4.32 -28.67 -3.75
N LEU A 102 4.19 -27.40 -4.17
CA LEU A 102 4.48 -26.95 -5.53
C LEU A 102 5.95 -27.23 -5.91
N PHE A 103 6.92 -26.78 -5.12
CA PHE A 103 8.34 -26.96 -5.46
C PHE A 103 8.78 -28.42 -5.41
N VAL A 104 8.27 -29.22 -4.46
CA VAL A 104 8.50 -30.67 -4.43
C VAL A 104 7.91 -31.32 -5.68
N GLY A 105 6.68 -30.95 -6.06
CA GLY A 105 6.02 -31.45 -7.25
C GLY A 105 6.75 -31.10 -8.54
N LEU A 106 7.17 -29.84 -8.70
CA LEU A 106 7.95 -29.37 -9.85
C LEU A 106 9.32 -30.08 -9.91
N GLY A 107 10.02 -30.21 -8.79
CA GLY A 107 11.30 -30.92 -8.72
C GLY A 107 11.16 -32.40 -9.08
N TYR A 108 10.11 -33.07 -8.60
CA TYR A 108 9.79 -34.44 -8.99
C TYR A 108 9.47 -34.54 -10.49
N ALA A 109 8.65 -33.63 -11.03
CA ALA A 109 8.28 -33.62 -12.45
C ALA A 109 9.50 -33.49 -13.37
N LEU A 110 10.43 -32.59 -13.04
CA LEU A 110 11.69 -32.42 -13.76
C LEU A 110 12.56 -33.69 -13.68
N ARG A 111 12.65 -34.30 -12.49
CA ARG A 111 13.45 -35.52 -12.29
C ARG A 111 12.85 -36.75 -12.97
N ALA A 112 11.53 -36.86 -13.00
CA ALA A 112 10.82 -37.96 -13.63
C ALA A 112 10.81 -37.88 -15.17
N GLY A 113 11.37 -36.81 -15.75
CA GLY A 113 11.40 -36.63 -17.20
C GLY A 113 10.00 -36.51 -17.81
N ILE A 114 9.04 -35.96 -17.06
CA ILE A 114 7.70 -35.65 -17.60
C ILE A 114 7.91 -34.81 -18.87
N PRO A 115 7.22 -35.13 -19.99
CA PRO A 115 7.59 -34.60 -21.30
C PRO A 115 7.73 -33.08 -21.26
N THR A 116 8.94 -32.59 -21.50
CA THR A 116 9.23 -31.16 -21.56
C THR A 116 8.42 -30.57 -22.73
N PRO A 117 7.70 -29.45 -22.52
CA PRO A 117 6.93 -28.82 -23.58
C PRO A 117 7.83 -28.53 -24.79
N SER A 118 7.31 -28.81 -25.98
CA SER A 118 8.02 -28.46 -27.22
C SER A 118 8.29 -26.94 -27.25
N ARG A 119 9.33 -26.49 -27.96
CA ARG A 119 9.61 -25.06 -28.12
C ARG A 119 8.39 -24.28 -28.62
N ARG A 120 7.61 -24.87 -29.53
CA ARG A 120 6.36 -24.25 -30.03
C ARG A 120 5.34 -24.07 -28.90
N THR A 121 5.16 -25.08 -28.05
CA THR A 121 4.27 -25.02 -26.89
C THR A 121 4.74 -23.96 -25.90
N ALA A 122 6.05 -23.89 -25.62
CA ALA A 122 6.62 -22.88 -24.74
C ALA A 122 6.43 -21.46 -25.30
N THR A 123 6.68 -21.23 -26.59
CA THR A 123 6.45 -19.92 -27.23
C THR A 123 4.97 -19.51 -27.14
N VAL A 124 4.04 -20.44 -27.40
CA VAL A 124 2.60 -20.17 -27.29
C VAL A 124 2.20 -19.86 -25.84
N ALA A 125 2.71 -20.62 -24.88
CA ALA A 125 2.46 -20.37 -23.46
C ALA A 125 2.98 -18.99 -23.02
N LEU A 126 4.23 -18.65 -23.38
CA LEU A 126 4.81 -17.33 -23.11
C LEU A 126 4.03 -16.20 -23.79
N GLY A 127 3.61 -16.38 -25.04
CA GLY A 127 2.75 -15.42 -25.73
C GLY A 127 1.41 -15.23 -25.03
N GLY A 128 0.78 -16.32 -24.56
CA GLY A 128 -0.44 -16.27 -23.76
C GLY A 128 -0.26 -15.51 -22.45
N LEU A 129 0.83 -15.79 -21.71
CA LEU A 129 1.15 -15.09 -20.45
C LEU A 129 1.36 -13.60 -20.68
N LEU A 130 2.02 -13.19 -21.77
CA LEU A 130 2.19 -11.79 -22.14
C LEU A 130 0.85 -11.11 -22.44
N VAL A 131 -0.04 -11.76 -23.19
CA VAL A 131 -1.38 -11.23 -23.47
C VAL A 131 -2.18 -11.06 -22.18
N VAL A 132 -2.18 -12.06 -21.30
CA VAL A 132 -2.88 -11.99 -20.00
C VAL A 132 -2.30 -10.85 -19.15
N SER A 133 -0.98 -10.72 -19.09
CA SER A 133 -0.32 -9.62 -18.36
C SER A 133 -0.73 -8.25 -18.88
N GLY A 134 -0.75 -8.09 -20.21
CA GLY A 134 -1.19 -6.84 -20.85
C GLY A 134 -2.66 -6.52 -20.60
N VAL A 135 -3.53 -7.53 -20.60
CA VAL A 135 -4.95 -7.36 -20.26
C VAL A 135 -5.13 -6.93 -18.80
N LEU A 136 -4.40 -7.54 -17.85
CA LEU A 136 -4.47 -7.17 -16.44
C LEU A 136 -4.02 -5.72 -16.22
N VAL A 137 -2.86 -5.34 -16.78
CA VAL A 137 -2.35 -3.96 -16.70
C VAL A 137 -3.31 -2.97 -17.35
N GLY A 138 -3.87 -3.31 -18.52
CA GLY A 138 -4.85 -2.47 -19.19
C GLY A 138 -6.14 -2.30 -18.38
N ALA A 139 -6.67 -3.38 -17.81
CA ALA A 139 -7.85 -3.33 -16.95
C ALA A 139 -7.61 -2.47 -15.70
N ASP A 140 -6.42 -2.57 -15.11
CA ASP A 140 -6.03 -1.77 -13.94
C ASP A 140 -5.91 -0.27 -14.24
N ALA A 141 -5.28 0.06 -15.37
CA ALA A 141 -5.12 1.45 -15.79
C ALA A 141 -6.47 2.10 -16.13
N LEU A 142 -7.43 1.32 -16.63
CA LEU A 142 -8.77 1.80 -16.97
C LEU A 142 -9.69 1.94 -15.75
N SER A 143 -9.45 1.20 -14.67
CA SER A 143 -10.30 1.24 -13.48
C SER A 143 -9.98 2.41 -12.53
N GLY A 144 -8.77 3.00 -12.65
CA GLY A 144 -8.35 4.14 -11.85
C GLY A 144 -7.86 3.78 -10.45
N GLY A 145 -7.35 4.80 -9.75
CA GLY A 145 -6.87 4.74 -8.37
C GLY A 145 -7.98 5.01 -7.34
N VAL A 146 -7.60 5.02 -6.07
CA VAL A 146 -8.50 5.36 -4.95
C VAL A 146 -8.78 6.86 -4.99
N THR A 147 -10.04 7.24 -4.83
CA THR A 147 -10.46 8.65 -4.73
C THR A 147 -10.78 8.99 -3.28
N TYR A 148 -10.33 10.15 -2.82
CA TYR A 148 -10.57 10.65 -1.48
C TYR A 148 -11.49 11.87 -1.52
N ASP A 149 -12.57 11.81 -0.76
CA ASP A 149 -13.47 12.92 -0.54
C ASP A 149 -13.42 13.33 0.93
N VAL A 150 -12.88 14.51 1.21
CA VAL A 150 -12.86 15.06 2.56
C VAL A 150 -14.12 15.89 2.73
N GLN A 151 -14.86 15.69 3.82
CA GLN A 151 -16.02 16.50 4.19
C GLN A 151 -15.80 17.03 5.60
N THR A 152 -16.12 18.29 5.82
CA THR A 152 -16.00 18.93 7.14
C THR A 152 -17.37 19.39 7.61
N ASN A 153 -17.59 19.33 8.91
CA ASN A 153 -18.78 19.90 9.53
C ASN A 153 -18.77 21.43 9.36
N GLU A 154 -19.93 22.08 9.49
CA GLU A 154 -20.00 23.56 9.43
C GLU A 154 -19.46 24.20 10.72
N SER A 155 -19.66 23.52 11.86
CA SER A 155 -19.19 23.96 13.16
C SER A 155 -19.08 22.80 14.14
N VAL A 156 -18.32 23.00 15.22
CA VAL A 156 -18.21 22.08 16.33
C VAL A 156 -18.37 22.83 17.64
N THR A 157 -19.17 22.29 18.56
CA THR A 157 -19.35 22.87 19.90
C THR A 157 -18.65 22.00 20.93
N VAL A 158 -17.69 22.59 21.62
CA VAL A 158 -16.89 21.92 22.63
C VAL A 158 -17.43 22.28 24.01
N SER A 159 -17.83 21.24 24.75
CA SER A 159 -18.28 21.38 26.14
C SER A 159 -17.08 21.52 27.08
N VAL A 160 -17.25 22.26 28.17
CA VAL A 160 -16.21 22.39 29.19
C VAL A 160 -16.11 21.06 29.97
N PRO A 161 -14.95 20.40 30.01
CA PRO A 161 -14.77 19.20 30.82
C PRO A 161 -14.72 19.56 32.31
N GLU A 162 -15.14 18.66 33.19
CA GLU A 162 -14.91 18.85 34.62
C GLU A 162 -13.39 18.89 34.90
N PRO A 163 -12.88 19.84 35.69
CA PRO A 163 -11.44 20.04 35.83
C PRO A 163 -10.79 18.87 36.58
N GLU A 164 -10.07 17.99 35.85
CA GLU A 164 -9.33 16.88 36.46
C GLU A 164 -7.96 17.30 37.00
N THR A 165 -7.30 18.32 36.44
CA THR A 165 -6.02 18.86 36.94
C THR A 165 -5.84 20.36 36.66
N PRO A 166 -5.32 21.16 37.62
CA PRO A 166 -5.30 22.63 37.54
C PRO A 166 -4.17 23.27 36.69
N ASP A 167 -3.19 22.52 36.19
CA ASP A 167 -1.94 23.10 35.65
C ASP A 167 -1.64 22.80 34.17
N ARG A 168 -2.60 22.28 33.38
CA ARG A 168 -2.47 22.15 31.91
C ARG A 168 -3.77 22.56 31.21
N TYR A 169 -3.66 23.15 30.02
CA TYR A 169 -4.79 23.29 29.11
C TYR A 169 -5.30 21.88 28.75
N PRO A 170 -6.53 21.50 29.14
CA PRO A 170 -7.10 20.25 28.66
C PRO A 170 -7.39 20.36 27.17
N TYR A 171 -7.08 19.30 26.44
CA TYR A 171 -7.49 19.13 25.05
C TYR A 171 -8.76 18.30 25.03
N ILE A 172 -9.72 18.69 24.19
CA ILE A 172 -10.85 17.84 23.86
C ILE A 172 -10.74 17.42 22.41
N GLU A 173 -10.83 16.12 22.20
CA GLU A 173 -11.05 15.55 20.88
C GLU A 173 -12.50 15.79 20.46
N ALA A 174 -12.67 16.40 19.30
CA ALA A 174 -13.98 16.62 18.71
C ALA A 174 -13.98 16.20 17.24
N GLU A 175 -15.07 15.56 16.81
CA GLU A 175 -15.27 15.19 15.40
C GLU A 175 -15.60 16.43 14.56
N ILE A 176 -14.74 16.73 13.60
CA ILE A 176 -14.81 17.91 12.74
C ILE A 176 -15.16 17.58 11.28
N GLY A 177 -15.29 16.30 10.95
CA GLY A 177 -15.63 15.86 9.60
C GLY A 177 -15.37 14.38 9.37
N ALA A 178 -15.27 13.99 8.10
CA ALA A 178 -14.94 12.65 7.67
C ALA A 178 -14.14 12.64 6.36
N VAL A 179 -13.23 11.68 6.19
CA VAL A 179 -12.59 11.35 4.92
C VAL A 179 -13.19 10.07 4.37
N THR A 180 -13.75 10.14 3.18
CA THR A 180 -14.27 8.98 2.45
C THR A 180 -13.30 8.54 1.38
N ALA A 181 -12.71 7.35 1.54
CA ALA A 181 -11.89 6.69 0.54
C ALA A 181 -12.76 5.73 -0.29
N SER A 182 -12.75 5.87 -1.62
CA SER A 182 -13.51 5.02 -2.55
C SER A 182 -12.59 4.37 -3.57
N ASN A 183 -12.66 3.03 -3.64
CA ASN A 183 -11.95 2.25 -4.64
C ASN A 183 -12.91 1.81 -5.76
N PRO A 184 -12.91 2.46 -6.93
CA PRO A 184 -13.75 2.06 -8.07
C PRO A 184 -13.26 0.77 -8.74
N SER A 185 -12.02 0.36 -8.50
CA SER A 185 -11.39 -0.79 -9.13
C SER A 185 -11.92 -2.12 -8.58
N PRO A 186 -12.02 -3.18 -9.42
CA PRO A 186 -12.29 -4.54 -8.95
C PRO A 186 -11.07 -5.17 -8.25
N PHE A 187 -9.98 -4.43 -8.07
CA PHE A 187 -8.73 -4.91 -7.48
C PHE A 187 -8.44 -4.24 -6.14
N LEU A 188 -7.70 -4.95 -5.28
CA LEU A 188 -7.22 -4.43 -3.99
C LEU A 188 -6.23 -3.30 -4.25
N ARG A 189 -6.42 -2.14 -3.59
CA ARG A 189 -5.57 -0.96 -3.75
C ARG A 189 -4.91 -0.61 -2.41
N ALA A 190 -3.77 0.07 -2.48
CA ALA A 190 -3.20 0.73 -1.33
C ALA A 190 -4.15 1.83 -0.87
N LEU A 191 -4.30 1.97 0.45
CA LEU A 191 -5.03 3.05 1.08
C LEU A 191 -4.00 4.04 1.62
N ASP A 192 -4.12 5.29 1.19
CA ASP A 192 -3.19 6.35 1.52
C ASP A 192 -3.99 7.64 1.71
N LEU A 193 -4.44 7.85 2.95
CA LEU A 193 -5.29 9.00 3.28
C LEU A 193 -4.52 10.31 3.06
N PRO A 194 -5.20 11.38 2.62
CA PRO A 194 -4.57 12.69 2.50
C PRO A 194 -4.09 13.17 3.87
N SER A 195 -2.97 13.89 3.89
CA SER A 195 -2.52 14.54 5.13
C SER A 195 -3.49 15.65 5.50
N LEU A 196 -3.88 15.70 6.78
CA LEU A 196 -4.74 16.76 7.31
C LEU A 196 -3.94 17.57 8.32
N SER A 197 -4.01 18.88 8.23
CA SER A 197 -3.46 19.78 9.22
C SER A 197 -4.45 20.88 9.55
N GLY A 198 -4.43 21.36 10.79
CA GLY A 198 -5.37 22.34 11.28
C GLY A 198 -4.69 23.53 11.93
N CYS A 199 -5.35 24.68 11.89
CA CYS A 199 -5.00 25.83 12.71
C CYS A 199 -6.25 26.59 13.17
N LEU A 200 -6.13 27.31 14.28
CA LEU A 200 -7.14 28.23 14.78
C LEU A 200 -6.90 29.61 14.19
N VAL A 201 -7.95 30.21 13.63
CA VAL A 201 -7.94 31.58 13.11
C VAL A 201 -9.05 32.41 13.76
N GLY A 202 -8.84 33.74 13.81
CA GLY A 202 -9.74 34.68 14.46
C GLY A 202 -9.45 34.88 15.96
N PRO A 203 -10.42 35.38 16.76
CA PRO A 203 -10.20 35.67 18.18
C PRO A 203 -10.06 34.37 19.00
N THR A 204 -8.82 34.02 19.32
CA THR A 204 -8.47 32.85 20.14
C THR A 204 -7.83 33.31 21.46
N ASP A 205 -8.18 32.64 22.55
CA ASP A 205 -7.59 32.90 23.88
C ASP A 205 -6.33 32.05 24.10
N HIS A 206 -5.87 31.35 23.06
CA HIS A 206 -4.85 30.31 23.16
C HIS A 206 -3.54 30.78 22.51
N PRO A 207 -2.37 30.55 23.15
CA PRO A 207 -1.08 30.97 22.61
C PRO A 207 -0.57 30.11 21.45
N GLN A 208 -1.24 29.00 21.15
CA GLN A 208 -0.90 28.09 20.06
C GLN A 208 -2.02 28.12 19.02
N ASP A 209 -1.63 28.42 17.79
CA ASP A 209 -2.55 28.48 16.65
C ASP A 209 -2.63 27.15 15.90
N SER A 210 -1.74 26.18 16.15
CA SER A 210 -1.78 24.87 15.51
C SER A 210 -2.80 23.93 16.18
N VAL A 211 -3.59 23.23 15.39
CA VAL A 211 -4.54 22.20 15.83
C VAL A 211 -4.05 20.84 15.31
N TYR A 212 -3.89 19.88 16.21
CA TYR A 212 -3.64 18.50 15.80
C TYR A 212 -4.93 17.92 15.22
N VAL A 213 -4.86 17.48 13.96
CA VAL A 213 -5.98 16.88 13.23
C VAL A 213 -5.57 15.48 12.87
N ASP A 214 -6.44 14.52 13.19
CA ASP A 214 -6.19 13.10 12.92
C ASP A 214 -7.39 12.45 12.25
N THR A 215 -7.16 11.27 11.70
CA THR A 215 -8.20 10.39 11.16
C THR A 215 -8.31 9.15 12.02
N ASP A 216 -9.53 8.68 12.26
CA ASP A 216 -9.81 7.37 12.89
C ASP A 216 -9.48 6.22 11.93
N ILE A 217 -8.22 6.10 11.55
CA ILE A 217 -7.69 4.97 10.78
C ILE A 217 -6.90 4.06 11.72
N GLN A 218 -7.10 2.75 11.59
CA GLN A 218 -6.28 1.80 12.34
C GLN A 218 -4.86 1.78 11.79
N TRP A 219 -3.86 1.73 12.67
CA TRP A 219 -2.44 1.83 12.30
C TRP A 219 -1.96 0.73 11.33
N ASP A 220 -2.65 -0.41 11.29
CA ASP A 220 -2.39 -1.54 10.41
C ASP A 220 -3.26 -1.56 9.14
N GLU A 221 -4.11 -0.56 8.96
CA GLU A 221 -4.98 -0.43 7.80
C GLU A 221 -4.29 0.37 6.67
N ASP A 222 -3.73 -0.34 5.69
CA ASP A 222 -3.02 0.25 4.55
C ASP A 222 -3.60 -0.19 3.19
N THR A 223 -4.76 -0.84 3.18
CA THR A 223 -5.42 -1.31 1.95
C THR A 223 -6.93 -1.08 1.95
N ILE A 224 -7.47 -0.91 0.74
CA ILE A 224 -8.90 -0.82 0.49
C ILE A 224 -9.34 -1.87 -0.54
N GLY A 225 -10.36 -2.64 -0.14
CA GLY A 225 -10.93 -3.73 -0.93
C GLY A 225 -11.47 -3.29 -2.28
N ALA A 226 -11.64 -4.26 -3.18
CA ALA A 226 -12.26 -4.05 -4.49
C ALA A 226 -13.65 -3.45 -4.35
N SER A 227 -13.99 -2.45 -5.19
CA SER A 227 -15.31 -1.82 -5.26
C SER A 227 -15.88 -1.42 -3.88
N THR A 228 -14.99 -1.01 -2.98
CA THR A 228 -15.31 -0.72 -1.58
C THR A 228 -15.14 0.77 -1.30
N THR A 229 -15.99 1.30 -0.44
CA THR A 229 -15.89 2.64 0.13
C THR A 229 -15.74 2.53 1.65
N LYS A 230 -14.82 3.30 2.22
CA LYS A 230 -14.61 3.42 3.67
C LYS A 230 -14.64 4.89 4.06
N SER A 231 -15.19 5.18 5.24
CA SER A 231 -15.25 6.52 5.81
C SER A 231 -14.53 6.52 7.14
N TYR A 232 -13.66 7.50 7.34
CA TYR A 232 -12.87 7.70 8.54
C TYR A 232 -13.29 9.01 9.17
N ALA A 233 -13.61 9.02 10.46
CA ALA A 233 -13.90 10.26 11.17
C ALA A 233 -12.63 11.12 11.23
N VAL A 234 -12.78 12.43 11.05
CA VAL A 234 -11.71 13.40 11.25
C VAL A 234 -11.92 14.04 12.62
N THR A 235 -10.92 13.94 13.48
CA THR A 235 -10.96 14.51 14.82
C THR A 235 -9.93 15.63 14.94
N ALA A 236 -10.23 16.62 15.77
CA ALA A 236 -9.30 17.69 16.13
C ALA A 236 -9.11 17.74 17.64
N GLU A 237 -7.86 17.91 18.07
CA GLU A 237 -7.54 18.24 19.45
C GLU A 237 -7.66 19.74 19.66
N LEU A 238 -8.76 20.15 20.29
CA LEU A 238 -9.07 21.54 20.51
C LEU A 238 -8.64 21.96 21.91
N PRO A 239 -7.81 23.01 22.04
CA PRO A 239 -7.42 23.50 23.35
C PRO A 239 -8.60 24.23 24.02
N ILE A 240 -8.73 24.03 25.34
CA ILE A 240 -9.75 24.70 26.15
C ILE A 240 -9.09 25.51 27.25
N ASP A 241 -9.50 26.78 27.38
CA ASP A 241 -9.11 27.60 28.53
C ASP A 241 -9.60 26.92 29.83
N PRO A 242 -8.70 26.59 30.77
CA PRO A 242 -9.07 25.91 32.02
C PRO A 242 -10.05 26.72 32.88
N ASN A 243 -10.15 28.05 32.67
CA ASN A 243 -11.08 28.92 33.39
C ASN A 243 -12.43 29.10 32.67
N ARG A 244 -12.62 28.49 31.50
CA ARG A 244 -13.86 28.61 30.74
C ARG A 244 -14.99 27.86 31.44
N THR A 245 -16.15 28.50 31.56
CA THR A 245 -17.35 27.92 32.19
C THR A 245 -18.50 27.69 31.20
N GLU A 246 -18.39 28.20 29.97
CA GLU A 246 -19.42 28.10 28.94
C GLU A 246 -18.88 27.33 27.72
N PRO A 247 -19.73 26.54 27.01
CA PRO A 247 -19.33 25.89 25.76
C PRO A 247 -18.82 26.91 24.73
N LYS A 248 -17.86 26.49 23.90
CA LYS A 248 -17.36 27.29 22.78
C LYS A 248 -17.64 26.60 21.46
N THR A 249 -18.22 27.34 20.54
CA THR A 249 -18.43 26.89 19.16
C THR A 249 -17.31 27.43 18.29
N TYR A 250 -16.76 26.57 17.45
CA TYR A 250 -15.80 26.91 16.40
C TYR A 250 -16.47 26.68 15.05
N ALA A 251 -16.39 27.67 14.16
CA ALA A 251 -16.70 27.45 12.75
C ALA A 251 -15.60 26.57 12.14
N ILE A 252 -15.91 25.80 11.11
CA ILE A 252 -14.92 24.96 10.42
C ILE A 252 -14.91 25.35 8.94
N GLU A 253 -13.74 25.69 8.44
CA GLU A 253 -13.53 26.08 7.04
C GLU A 253 -12.34 25.31 6.45
N ARG A 254 -12.48 24.93 5.17
CA ARG A 254 -11.43 24.25 4.41
C ARG A 254 -10.69 25.20 3.49
N ASP A 255 -9.42 24.87 3.24
CA ASP A 255 -8.59 25.52 2.22
C ASP A 255 -8.42 27.03 2.46
N ILE A 256 -8.45 27.43 3.73
CA ILE A 256 -8.14 28.79 4.18
C ILE A 256 -6.75 28.84 4.82
N ASP A 257 -6.05 29.95 4.58
CA ASP A 257 -4.72 30.21 5.12
C ASP A 257 -4.80 30.44 6.64
N CYS A 258 -3.84 29.91 7.41
CA CYS A 258 -3.76 30.14 8.86
C CYS A 258 -3.53 31.61 9.24
N SER A 259 -3.11 32.44 8.28
CA SER A 259 -3.00 33.89 8.43
C SER A 259 -4.31 34.64 8.15
N ALA A 260 -5.37 33.94 7.75
CA ALA A 260 -6.65 34.55 7.43
C ALA A 260 -7.31 35.16 8.68
N GLU A 261 -7.78 36.39 8.57
CA GLU A 261 -8.56 37.02 9.63
C GLU A 261 -10.01 36.54 9.59
N ARG A 262 -10.55 36.20 10.77
CA ARG A 262 -11.96 35.82 10.96
C ARG A 262 -12.56 36.57 12.14
N PRO A 263 -13.83 37.01 12.04
CA PRO A 263 -14.51 37.69 13.13
C PRO A 263 -14.88 36.73 14.28
N GLU A 264 -14.96 35.44 13.99
CA GLU A 264 -15.34 34.36 14.90
C GLU A 264 -14.23 33.30 14.95
N PRO A 265 -14.05 32.58 16.08
CA PRO A 265 -13.06 31.53 16.21
C PRO A 265 -13.36 30.40 15.21
N THR A 266 -12.41 30.14 14.31
CA THR A 266 -12.59 29.22 13.19
C THR A 266 -11.44 28.22 13.13
N ILE A 267 -11.73 26.95 12.87
CA ILE A 267 -10.76 25.90 12.58
C ILE A 267 -10.56 25.87 11.07
N ALA A 268 -9.38 26.27 10.64
CA ALA A 268 -8.90 26.19 9.27
C ALA A 268 -8.29 24.81 9.03
N ILE A 269 -8.84 24.03 8.09
CA ILE A 269 -8.34 22.70 7.74
C ILE A 269 -7.66 22.77 6.37
N GLN A 270 -6.41 22.33 6.31
CA GLN A 270 -5.65 22.17 5.08
C GLN A 270 -5.54 20.69 4.74
N VAL A 271 -5.88 20.36 3.50
CA VAL A 271 -5.77 19.00 2.95
C VAL A 271 -4.54 18.96 2.05
N GLY A 272 -3.52 18.23 2.47
CA GLY A 272 -2.30 18.02 1.71
C GLY A 272 -2.32 16.71 0.91
N GLU A 273 -1.28 16.51 0.09
CA GLU A 273 -0.96 15.18 -0.44
C GLU A 273 -0.50 14.28 0.72
N SER A 274 -0.67 12.97 0.59
CA SER A 274 -0.25 12.01 1.61
C SER A 274 1.26 12.09 1.84
N ASP A 275 1.68 12.27 3.10
CA ASP A 275 3.09 12.44 3.49
C ASP A 275 3.84 11.09 3.66
N ARG A 276 3.35 10.01 3.03
CA ARG A 276 3.94 8.69 3.23
C ARG A 276 5.30 8.63 2.53
N LEU A 277 6.37 8.79 3.33
CA LEU A 277 7.75 8.52 2.91
C LEU A 277 7.90 7.02 2.58
N ASP A 278 8.04 6.68 1.29
CA ASP A 278 8.26 5.33 0.73
C ASP A 278 9.49 4.56 1.29
#